data_AF-A0A6N1V9D2-F1
#
_entry.id   AF-A0A6N1V9D2-F1
#
_cell.length_a   1.000
_cell.length_b   1.000
_cell.length_c   1.000
_cell.angle_alpha   90.00
_cell.angle_beta   90.00
_cell.angle_gamma   90.00
#
_symmetry.space_group_name_H-M   'P 1'
#
loop_
_entity.id
_entity.type
_entity.pdbx_description
1 polymer ?
#
loop_
_entity_poly.entity_id
_entity_poly.type
_entity_poly.pdbx_seq_one_letter_code
_entity_poly.pdbx_strand_id
1 'polypeptide(L)'
;MKALTGRRIAALGIALAMAPALAACERTISPPPANSAFCPEVYQPVCARTPSGRRTFPNACTAETEGFRAYAPGECQPGGSERICPMILAPVCAERAGQLATYPNDCTAASQGARVVRQGPC
;
A
#
# COMPACT_ATOMS: atom_id res chain seq x y z
N MET A 1 -16.18 50.18 -40.66
CA MET A 1 -17.14 49.57 -41.60
C MET A 1 -16.42 48.53 -42.45
N LYS A 2 -17.09 47.40 -42.69
CA LYS A 2 -16.78 46.31 -43.64
C LYS A 2 -15.71 45.30 -43.23
N ALA A 3 -16.24 44.24 -42.61
CA ALA A 3 -15.76 42.87 -42.68
C ALA A 3 -15.64 42.40 -44.14
N LEU A 4 -14.64 41.57 -44.42
CA LEU A 4 -14.72 40.53 -45.45
C LEU A 4 -13.85 39.33 -45.04
N THR A 5 -14.58 38.25 -44.81
CA THR A 5 -14.20 36.92 -44.37
C THR A 5 -13.45 36.20 -45.49
N GLY A 6 -12.21 35.76 -45.23
CA GLY A 6 -11.43 34.93 -46.15
C GLY A 6 -11.17 33.55 -45.54
N ARG A 7 -12.02 32.57 -45.89
CA ARG A 7 -11.92 31.17 -45.46
C ARG A 7 -10.76 30.50 -46.20
N ARG A 8 -9.63 30.25 -45.53
CA ARG A 8 -8.57 29.36 -46.04
C ARG A 8 -8.57 28.07 -45.23
N ILE A 9 -9.16 27.04 -45.81
CA ILE A 9 -9.00 25.65 -45.39
C ILE A 9 -7.65 25.20 -45.98
N ALA A 10 -6.65 24.89 -45.15
CA ALA A 10 -5.60 23.94 -45.51
C ALA A 10 -4.75 23.50 -44.31
N ALA A 11 -4.46 22.20 -44.32
CA ALA A 11 -3.39 21.49 -43.63
C ALA A 11 -3.63 21.07 -42.17
N LEU A 12 -4.06 19.80 -42.04
CA LEU A 12 -3.67 18.90 -40.96
C LEU A 12 -2.17 19.04 -40.66
N GLY A 13 -1.82 19.48 -39.47
CA GLY A 13 -0.50 19.31 -38.87
C GLY A 13 -0.69 18.63 -37.52
N ILE A 14 -0.78 17.30 -37.50
CA ILE A 14 -0.74 16.54 -36.25
C ILE A 14 0.69 16.68 -35.72
N ALA A 15 0.91 17.60 -34.79
CA ALA A 15 2.15 17.67 -34.04
C ALA A 15 2.21 16.43 -33.14
N LEU A 16 2.99 15.43 -33.58
CA LEU A 16 3.28 14.23 -32.80
C LEU A 16 4.02 14.66 -31.52
N ALA A 17 3.32 14.66 -30.39
CA ALA A 17 3.94 14.82 -29.09
C ALA A 17 4.79 13.57 -28.81
N MET A 18 6.11 13.69 -28.95
CA MET A 18 7.07 12.70 -28.45
C MET A 18 7.09 12.79 -26.92
N ALA A 19 6.21 12.03 -26.28
CA ALA A 19 6.26 11.80 -24.85
C ALA A 19 7.42 10.82 -24.55
N PRO A 20 8.39 11.17 -23.69
CA PRO A 20 9.39 10.21 -23.27
C PRO A 20 8.68 9.19 -22.37
N ALA A 21 8.57 7.95 -22.83
CA ALA A 21 8.11 6.87 -21.99
C ALA A 21 9.18 6.63 -20.91
N LEU A 22 8.93 7.14 -19.71
CA LEU A 22 9.62 6.67 -18.51
C LEU A 22 9.30 5.18 -18.42
N ALA A 23 10.28 4.34 -18.79
CA ALA A 23 10.21 2.91 -18.62
C ALA A 23 10.22 2.62 -17.11
N ALA A 24 9.03 2.68 -16.50
CA ALA A 24 8.80 2.12 -15.17
C ALA A 24 8.96 0.60 -15.31
N CYS A 25 10.01 0.05 -14.72
CA CYS A 25 10.17 -1.39 -14.63
C CYS A 25 9.30 -1.89 -13.46
N GLU A 26 7.97 -1.82 -13.61
CA GLU A 26 7.08 -2.55 -12.71
C GLU A 26 7.28 -4.05 -12.98
N ARG A 27 7.90 -4.75 -12.02
CA ARG A 27 7.75 -6.22 -11.94
C ARG A 27 6.34 -6.51 -11.45
N THR A 28 5.37 -6.50 -12.36
CA THR A 28 4.08 -7.12 -12.10
C THR A 28 4.29 -8.63 -12.12
N ILE A 29 4.57 -9.21 -10.96
CA ILE A 29 4.46 -10.67 -10.78
C ILE A 29 2.96 -10.94 -10.76
N SER A 30 2.36 -11.10 -11.94
CA SER A 30 1.03 -11.67 -12.06
C SER A 30 1.20 -13.17 -11.81
N PRO A 31 0.70 -13.71 -10.69
CA PRO A 31 0.66 -15.16 -10.53
C PRO A 31 -0.20 -15.78 -11.63
N PRO A 32 0.04 -17.05 -11.96
CA PRO A 32 -0.74 -17.76 -12.96
C PRO A 32 -2.24 -17.68 -12.60
N PRO A 33 -3.12 -17.64 -13.61
CA PRO A 33 -4.56 -17.53 -13.39
C PRO A 33 -5.04 -18.61 -12.43
N ALA A 34 -5.83 -18.21 -11.45
CA ALA A 34 -6.42 -19.12 -10.47
C ALA A 34 -7.47 -20.01 -11.15
N ASN A 35 -7.04 -21.10 -11.79
CA ASN A 35 -7.88 -22.28 -11.96
C ASN A 35 -7.99 -22.94 -10.57
N SER A 36 -9.07 -22.58 -9.90
CA SER A 36 -9.33 -22.62 -8.45
C SER A 36 -9.58 -24.01 -7.85
N ALA A 37 -8.75 -25.01 -8.15
CA ALA A 37 -8.84 -26.31 -7.48
C ALA A 37 -7.55 -26.76 -6.77
N PHE A 38 -6.39 -26.27 -7.19
CA PHE A 38 -5.12 -26.75 -6.64
C PHE A 38 -4.10 -25.61 -6.54
N CYS A 39 -3.75 -25.23 -5.32
CA CYS A 39 -2.58 -24.41 -5.06
C CYS A 39 -1.39 -25.33 -4.72
N PRO A 40 -0.17 -25.03 -5.22
CA PRO A 40 1.01 -25.77 -4.83
C PRO A 40 1.32 -25.55 -3.34
N GLU A 41 1.87 -26.58 -2.68
CA GLU A 41 2.38 -26.50 -1.30
C GLU A 41 3.76 -25.83 -1.24
N VAL A 42 3.86 -24.65 -1.86
CA VAL A 42 5.07 -23.82 -1.83
C VAL A 42 4.86 -22.69 -0.84
N TYR A 43 5.80 -22.54 0.11
CA TYR A 43 5.79 -21.45 1.06
C TYR A 43 6.51 -20.22 0.48
N GLN A 44 5.74 -19.26 0.00
CA GLN A 44 6.19 -17.96 -0.50
C GLN A 44 5.19 -16.90 0.00
N PRO A 45 5.28 -16.53 1.29
CA PRO A 45 4.18 -15.86 1.98
C PRO A 45 3.88 -14.50 1.37
N VAL A 46 2.60 -14.12 1.44
CA VAL A 46 2.13 -12.79 1.07
C VAL A 46 1.27 -12.20 2.17
N CYS A 47 1.36 -10.88 2.36
CA CYS A 47 0.58 -10.14 3.32
C CYS A 47 -0.53 -9.34 2.62
N ALA A 48 -1.78 -9.74 2.83
CA ALA A 48 -2.94 -8.99 2.31
C ALA A 48 -3.57 -8.13 3.41
N ARG A 49 -4.15 -6.99 3.00
CA ARG A 49 -5.02 -6.19 3.88
C ARG A 49 -6.41 -6.81 3.92
N THR A 50 -6.98 -6.91 5.10
CA THR A 50 -8.34 -7.40 5.34
C THR A 50 -9.17 -6.31 6.03
N PRO A 51 -10.51 -6.41 6.07
CA PRO A 51 -11.34 -5.50 6.86
C PRO A 51 -10.97 -5.50 8.36
N SER A 52 -10.43 -6.62 8.86
CA SER A 52 -9.99 -6.80 10.25
C SER A 52 -8.50 -6.50 10.50
N GLY A 53 -7.75 -6.05 9.49
CA GLY A 53 -6.33 -5.72 9.62
C GLY A 53 -5.47 -6.27 8.49
N ARG A 54 -4.54 -7.18 8.83
CA ARG A 54 -3.59 -7.79 7.90
C ARG A 54 -3.54 -9.30 8.14
N ARG A 55 -3.48 -10.09 7.07
CA ARG A 55 -3.41 -11.55 7.15
C ARG A 55 -2.32 -12.09 6.23
N THR A 56 -1.50 -13.00 6.77
CA THR A 56 -0.50 -13.76 6.02
C THR A 56 -1.17 -14.94 5.33
N PHE A 57 -0.89 -15.12 4.04
CA PHE A 57 -1.25 -16.30 3.26
C PHE A 57 0.02 -17.08 2.91
N PRO A 58 -0.01 -18.43 2.88
CA PRO A 58 1.16 -19.25 2.56
C PRO A 58 1.80 -18.93 1.21
N ASN A 59 0.97 -18.54 0.22
CA ASN A 59 1.41 -18.05 -1.07
C ASN A 59 0.34 -17.22 -1.79
N ALA A 60 0.73 -16.58 -2.90
CA ALA A 60 -0.17 -15.78 -3.74
C ALA A 60 -1.39 -16.57 -4.25
N CYS A 61 -1.23 -17.83 -4.65
CA CYS A 61 -2.35 -18.67 -5.11
C CYS A 61 -3.43 -18.78 -4.04
N THR A 62 -3.04 -19.10 -2.80
CA THR A 62 -3.99 -19.22 -1.68
C THR A 62 -4.71 -17.90 -1.37
N ALA A 63 -3.99 -16.78 -1.39
CA ALA A 63 -4.58 -15.46 -1.22
C ALA A 63 -5.64 -15.17 -2.31
N GLU A 64 -5.33 -15.52 -3.56
CA GLU A 64 -6.23 -15.26 -4.67
C GLU A 64 -7.46 -16.16 -4.70
N THR A 65 -7.33 -17.44 -4.33
CA THR A 65 -8.49 -18.34 -4.18
C THR A 65 -9.44 -17.84 -3.09
N GLU A 66 -8.94 -17.16 -2.07
CA GLU A 66 -9.74 -16.52 -1.03
C GLU A 66 -10.21 -15.09 -1.39
N GLY A 67 -9.95 -14.63 -2.62
CA GLY A 67 -10.44 -13.34 -3.12
C GLY A 67 -9.52 -12.13 -2.84
N PHE A 68 -8.33 -12.34 -2.29
CA PHE A 68 -7.37 -11.27 -2.02
C PHE A 68 -6.47 -11.04 -3.24
N ARG A 69 -6.59 -9.88 -3.90
CA ARG A 69 -5.77 -9.47 -5.05
C ARG A 69 -4.73 -8.40 -4.73
N ALA A 70 -4.88 -7.71 -3.60
CA ALA A 70 -3.96 -6.68 -3.14
C ALA A 70 -3.15 -7.20 -1.94
N TYR A 71 -1.92 -7.63 -2.20
CA TYR A 71 -1.00 -8.15 -1.20
C TYR A 71 0.45 -7.72 -1.50
N ALA A 72 1.27 -7.69 -0.45
CA ALA A 72 2.70 -7.47 -0.53
C ALA A 72 3.46 -8.79 -0.32
N PRO A 73 4.65 -8.97 -0.92
CA PRO A 73 5.48 -10.14 -0.65
C PRO A 73 5.95 -10.17 0.81
N GLY A 74 6.07 -11.38 1.36
CA GLY A 74 6.46 -11.62 2.75
C GLY A 74 5.27 -11.79 3.70
N GLU A 75 5.57 -12.23 4.91
CA GLU A 75 4.57 -12.35 5.97
C GLU A 75 4.10 -10.98 6.44
N CYS A 76 2.88 -10.92 6.96
CA CYS A 76 2.44 -9.74 7.67
C CYS A 76 3.28 -9.56 8.93
N GLN A 77 4.05 -8.47 8.97
CA GLN A 77 4.69 -8.06 10.21
C GLN A 77 3.62 -7.93 11.28
N PRO A 78 3.81 -8.54 12.46
CA PRO A 78 2.84 -8.46 13.53
C PRO A 78 2.48 -7.01 13.77
N GLY A 79 1.18 -6.73 13.64
CA GLY A 79 0.59 -5.45 13.96
C GLY A 79 0.62 -5.27 15.46
N GLY A 80 1.79 -4.84 15.93
CA GLY A 80 2.00 -4.27 17.23
C GLY A 80 1.86 -5.15 18.48
N SER A 81 1.08 -6.22 18.52
CA SER A 81 1.00 -7.04 19.74
C SER A 81 2.23 -7.92 19.99
N GLU A 82 3.11 -8.10 19.00
CA GLU A 82 4.26 -9.03 19.06
C GLU A 82 5.62 -8.31 18.97
N ARG A 83 5.62 -6.97 18.98
CA ARG A 83 6.86 -6.19 18.96
C ARG A 83 7.46 -6.18 20.36
N ILE A 84 8.65 -6.76 20.51
CA ILE A 84 9.45 -6.59 21.73
C ILE A 84 9.88 -5.13 21.81
N CYS A 85 9.48 -4.45 22.89
CA CYS A 85 9.83 -3.05 23.11
C CYS A 85 10.86 -2.90 24.23
N PRO A 86 11.82 -1.96 24.10
CA PRO A 86 12.70 -1.62 25.19
C PRO A 86 11.91 -1.00 26.36
N MET A 87 12.43 -1.19 27.58
CA MET A 87 11.87 -0.62 28.81
C MET A 87 12.27 0.86 29.03
N ILE A 88 12.66 1.56 27.96
CA ILE A 88 13.02 2.98 28.04
C ILE A 88 11.77 3.83 28.25
N LEU A 89 11.87 4.83 29.14
CA LEU A 89 10.84 5.83 29.34
C LEU A 89 11.18 7.08 28.53
N ALA A 90 10.53 7.23 27.37
CA ALA A 90 10.68 8.35 26.45
C ALA A 90 9.29 8.71 25.89
N PRO A 91 8.45 9.38 26.69
CA PRO A 91 7.01 9.44 26.44
C PRO A 91 6.66 10.15 25.14
N VAL A 92 5.61 9.67 24.47
CA VAL A 92 5.08 10.24 23.23
C VAL A 92 3.57 10.39 23.30
N CYS A 93 3.03 11.42 22.66
CA CYS A 93 1.61 11.59 22.45
C CYS A 93 1.26 10.95 21.10
N ALA A 94 0.42 9.91 21.12
CA ALA A 94 0.04 9.16 19.94
C ALA A 94 -1.48 9.02 19.84
N GLU A 95 -1.98 8.89 18.60
CA GLU A 95 -3.39 8.73 18.30
C GLU A 95 -3.71 7.28 17.93
N ARG A 96 -4.76 6.73 18.55
CA ARG A 96 -5.34 5.43 18.18
C ARG A 96 -6.86 5.56 18.12
N ALA A 97 -7.44 5.19 16.97
CA ALA A 97 -8.89 5.23 16.77
C ALA A 97 -9.53 6.60 17.13
N GLY A 98 -8.86 7.71 16.77
CA GLY A 98 -9.33 9.08 17.05
C GLY A 98 -9.10 9.57 18.49
N GLN A 99 -8.45 8.78 19.35
CA GLN A 99 -8.15 9.16 20.74
C GLN A 99 -6.65 9.40 20.92
N LEU A 100 -6.29 10.51 21.56
CA LEU A 100 -4.92 10.81 21.96
C LEU A 100 -4.62 10.21 23.34
N ALA A 101 -3.47 9.57 23.47
CA ALA A 101 -2.95 9.07 24.74
C ALA A 101 -1.42 9.18 24.81
N THR A 102 -0.91 9.31 26.03
CA THR A 102 0.52 9.26 26.31
C THR A 102 0.97 7.81 26.43
N TYR A 103 1.97 7.44 25.63
CA TYR A 103 2.60 6.13 25.65
C TYR A 103 4.00 6.20 26.30
N PRO A 104 4.47 5.13 26.99
CA PRO A 104 5.79 5.12 27.63
C PRO A 104 6.96 5.40 26.68
N ASN A 105 6.85 4.89 25.45
CA ASN A 105 7.77 5.17 24.35
C ASN A 105 7.11 4.93 22.98
N ASP A 106 7.80 5.37 21.93
CA ASP A 106 7.40 5.22 20.53
C ASP A 106 7.15 3.76 20.11
N CYS A 107 7.98 2.83 20.57
CA CYS A 107 7.81 1.41 20.29
C CYS A 107 6.47 0.91 20.83
N THR A 108 6.15 1.17 22.09
CA THR A 108 4.89 0.75 22.72
C THR A 108 3.66 1.41 22.10
N ALA A 109 3.78 2.65 21.60
CA ALA A 109 2.73 3.31 20.83
C ALA A 109 2.47 2.56 19.51
N ALA A 110 3.52 2.33 18.72
CA ALA A 110 3.44 1.59 17.47
C ALA A 110 2.97 0.14 17.69
N SER A 111 3.36 -0.46 18.82
CA SER A 111 2.95 -1.80 19.23
C SER A 111 1.44 -1.86 19.53
N GLN A 112 0.82 -0.74 19.84
CA GLN A 112 -0.62 -0.69 20.04
C GLN A 112 -1.35 -0.15 18.80
N GLY A 113 -0.64 0.01 17.67
CA GLY A 113 -1.19 0.61 16.46
C GLY A 113 -1.51 2.10 16.61
N ALA A 114 -0.94 2.76 17.62
CA ALA A 114 -1.05 4.21 17.79
C ALA A 114 0.00 4.92 16.92
N ARG A 115 -0.42 6.02 16.28
CA ARG A 115 0.46 6.86 15.45
C ARG A 115 0.97 8.04 16.27
N VAL A 116 2.28 8.18 16.42
CA VAL A 116 2.87 9.32 17.15
C VAL A 116 2.52 10.65 16.47
N VAL A 117 2.01 11.58 17.26
CA VAL A 117 1.65 12.95 16.85
C VAL A 117 2.74 13.93 17.26
N ARG A 118 3.25 13.83 18.49
CA ARG A 118 4.35 14.65 19.02
C ARG A 118 5.18 13.90 20.05
N GLN A 119 6.40 14.37 20.24
CA GLN A 119 7.26 13.97 21.36
C GLN A 119 6.73 14.53 22.69
N GLY A 120 6.96 13.81 23.79
CA GLY A 120 6.43 14.15 25.11
C GLY A 120 4.97 13.74 25.29
N PRO A 121 4.40 13.94 26.49
CA PRO A 121 3.02 13.58 26.77
C PRO A 121 2.01 14.42 25.96
N CYS A 122 0.80 13.87 25.81
CA CYS A 122 -0.41 14.66 25.61
C CYS A 122 -0.70 15.40 26.93
#